data_AF-A0A0U3N9V4-F1
#
_entry.id   AF-A0A0U3N9V4-F1
#
_cell.length_a   1.000
_cell.length_b   1.000
_cell.length_c   1.000
_cell.angle_alpha   90.00
_cell.angle_beta   90.00
_cell.angle_gamma   90.00
#
_symmetry.space_group_name_H-M   'P 1'
#
loop_
_entity.id
_entity.type
_entity.pdbx_description
1 polymer ?
#
loop_
_entity_poly.entity_id
_entity_poly.type
_entity_poly.pdbx_seq_one_letter_code
_entity_poly.pdbx_strand_id
1 'polypeptide(L)'
;MIAKKPVELALAWLVPAAGAAIFVTIQCFSYLNDYVRSGGTMQAMTFGPAALWGVSVFYGAWVVPPLLALAGRRAADWAMLVLGGLLFTMSTLAGVADGLRDGGHLIGLELLAVTLPGTVALLMSWRHIRSH
;
A
#
# COMPACT_ATOMS: atom_id res chain seq x y z
N MET A 1 -24.43 -6.08 -20.02
CA MET A 1 -24.06 -6.28 -18.60
C MET A 1 -22.55 -6.21 -18.50
N ILE A 2 -21.99 -5.12 -17.98
CA ILE A 2 -20.55 -5.04 -17.67
C ILE A 2 -20.27 -6.18 -16.68
N ALA A 3 -19.26 -7.01 -16.96
CA ALA A 3 -18.85 -8.07 -16.05
C ALA A 3 -18.61 -7.44 -14.67
N LYS A 4 -19.28 -7.92 -13.62
CA LYS A 4 -19.14 -7.36 -12.26
C LYS A 4 -17.78 -7.71 -11.63
N LYS A 5 -17.15 -8.81 -12.07
CA LYS A 5 -15.90 -9.35 -11.52
C LYS A 5 -14.67 -8.41 -11.62
N PRO A 6 -14.40 -7.73 -12.75
CA PRO A 6 -13.28 -6.77 -12.85
C PRO A 6 -13.42 -5.57 -11.91
N VAL A 7 -14.65 -5.06 -11.75
CA VAL A 7 -14.93 -3.90 -10.88
C VAL A 7 -14.75 -4.28 -9.41
N GLU A 8 -15.22 -5.45 -9.00
CA GLU A 8 -15.02 -5.97 -7.64
C GLU A 8 -13.53 -6.13 -7.30
N LEU A 9 -12.73 -6.65 -8.24
CA LEU A 9 -11.28 -6.77 -8.05
C LEU A 9 -10.59 -5.41 -8.00
N ALA A 10 -11.00 -4.46 -8.86
CA ALA A 10 -10.47 -3.11 -8.83
C ALA A 10 -10.75 -2.43 -7.49
N LEU A 11 -11.98 -2.54 -6.99
CA LEU A 11 -12.33 -2.02 -5.67
C LEU A 11 -11.53 -2.71 -4.56
N ALA A 12 -11.35 -4.03 -4.63
CA ALA A 12 -10.56 -4.77 -3.65
C ALA A 12 -9.11 -4.26 -3.58
N TRP A 13 -8.49 -3.90 -4.70
CA TRP A 13 -7.13 -3.32 -4.73
C TRP A 13 -7.08 -1.83 -4.40
N LEU A 14 -8.17 -1.09 -4.60
CA LEU A 14 -8.25 0.32 -4.18
C LEU A 14 -8.26 0.47 -2.65
N VAL A 15 -8.82 -0.49 -1.92
CA VAL A 15 -8.85 -0.43 -0.44
C VAL A 15 -7.44 -0.39 0.18
N PRO A 16 -6.52 -1.34 -0.09
CA PRO A 16 -5.15 -1.26 0.43
C PRO A 16 -4.36 -0.08 -0.15
N ALA A 17 -4.67 0.39 -1.37
CA ALA A 17 -4.08 1.62 -1.91
C ALA A 17 -4.45 2.85 -1.07
N ALA A 18 -5.74 2.99 -0.71
CA ALA A 18 -6.20 4.03 0.20
C ALA A 18 -5.58 3.84 1.60
N GLY A 19 -5.47 2.60 2.05
CA GLY A 19 -4.77 2.25 3.28
C GLY A 19 -3.32 2.74 3.30
N ALA A 20 -2.57 2.54 2.22
CA ALA A 20 -1.17 2.95 2.11
C ALA A 20 -1.03 4.48 2.17
N ALA A 21 -1.98 5.20 1.54
CA ALA A 21 -2.05 6.67 1.63
C ALA A 21 -2.38 7.17 3.05
N ILE A 22 -3.30 6.49 3.75
CA ILE A 22 -3.61 6.79 5.15
C ILE A 22 -2.39 6.52 6.02
N PHE A 23 -1.75 5.36 5.86
CA PHE A 23 -0.58 4.95 6.63
C PHE A 23 0.55 5.98 6.52
N VAL A 24 0.99 6.31 5.30
CA VAL A 24 2.09 7.28 5.10
C VAL A 24 1.75 8.65 5.66
N THR A 25 0.49 9.07 5.56
CA THR A 25 0.03 10.34 6.13
C THR A 25 0.16 10.35 7.65
N ILE A 26 -0.34 9.30 8.32
CA ILE A 26 -0.26 9.19 9.79
C ILE A 26 1.18 8.99 10.27
N GLN A 27 2.00 8.27 9.52
CA GLN A 27 3.43 8.14 9.79
C GLN A 27 4.12 9.50 9.74
N CYS A 28 3.89 10.30 8.68
CA CYS A 28 4.42 11.66 8.58
C CYS A 28 3.97 12.54 9.75
N PHE A 29 2.69 12.46 10.13
CA PHE A 29 2.19 13.20 11.30
C PHE A 29 2.84 12.75 12.61
N SER A 30 3.04 11.44 12.81
CA SER A 30 3.69 10.89 14.00
C SER A 30 5.13 11.39 14.11
N TYR A 31 5.89 11.29 13.01
CA TYR A 31 7.26 11.80 12.93
C TYR A 31 7.34 13.30 13.22
N LEU A 32 6.48 14.11 12.60
CA LEU A 32 6.46 15.57 12.82
C LEU A 32 6.10 15.92 14.27
N ASN A 33 5.14 15.21 14.87
CA ASN A 33 4.78 15.40 16.26
C ASN A 33 5.96 15.14 17.19
N ASP A 34 6.70 14.05 16.98
CA ASP A 34 7.85 13.69 17.80
C ASP A 34 9.02 14.66 17.59
N TYR A 35 9.26 15.09 16.35
CA TYR A 35 10.25 16.12 16.04
C TYR A 35 9.95 17.43 16.79
N VAL A 36 8.70 17.91 16.74
CA VAL A 36 8.27 19.13 17.46
C VAL A 36 8.37 18.93 18.97
N ARG A 37 7.94 17.77 19.49
CA ARG A 37 8.03 17.43 20.92
C ARG A 37 9.47 17.41 21.43
N SER A 38 10.42 17.02 20.58
CA SER A 38 11.85 17.04 20.90
C SER A 38 12.47 18.45 20.90
N GLY A 39 11.72 19.50 20.57
CA GLY A 39 12.25 20.85 20.38
C GLY A 39 13.21 20.94 19.18
N GLY A 40 13.07 20.05 18.20
CA GLY A 40 13.96 19.96 17.03
C GLY A 40 15.33 19.34 17.31
N THR A 41 15.51 18.67 18.46
CA THR A 41 16.74 17.94 18.79
C THR A 41 16.82 16.57 18.11
N MET A 42 15.67 16.01 17.71
CA MET A 42 15.61 14.83 16.85
C MET A 42 16.22 15.15 15.48
N GLN A 43 17.06 14.25 14.95
CA GLN A 43 17.68 14.47 13.65
C GLN A 43 16.61 14.58 12.55
N ALA A 44 16.64 15.69 11.82
CA ALA A 44 15.74 15.90 10.69
C ALA A 44 16.03 14.87 9.58
N MET A 45 15.04 14.04 9.27
CA MET A 45 15.06 13.18 8.10
C MET A 45 14.85 14.04 6.85
N THR A 46 15.86 14.10 5.99
CA THR A 46 15.79 14.81 4.70
C THR A 46 15.91 13.80 3.57
N PHE A 47 15.01 13.89 2.60
CA PHE A 47 15.03 13.04 1.43
C PHE A 47 15.75 13.76 0.29
N GLY A 48 16.85 13.17 -0.19
CA GLY A 48 17.47 13.62 -1.43
C GLY A 48 16.57 13.33 -2.66
N PRO A 49 16.91 13.88 -3.84
CA PRO A 49 16.08 13.73 -5.05
C PRO A 49 15.74 12.27 -5.41
N ALA A 50 16.70 11.36 -5.28
CA ALA A 50 16.50 9.94 -5.56
C ALA A 50 15.52 9.28 -4.60
N ALA A 51 15.57 9.64 -3.31
CA ALA A 51 14.64 9.11 -2.31
C ALA A 51 13.22 9.63 -2.53
N LEU A 52 13.08 10.93 -2.88
CA LEU A 52 11.77 11.50 -3.25
C LEU A 52 11.17 10.78 -4.46
N TRP A 53 11.99 10.50 -5.48
CA TRP A 53 11.57 9.68 -6.62
C TRP A 53 11.11 8.28 -6.19
N GLY A 54 11.87 7.61 -5.32
CA GLY A 54 11.50 6.29 -4.80
C GLY A 54 10.14 6.31 -4.10
N VAL A 55 9.91 7.29 -3.21
CA VAL A 55 8.63 7.48 -2.51
C VAL A 55 7.50 7.75 -3.51
N SER A 56 7.69 8.66 -4.47
CA SER A 56 6.68 8.99 -5.48
C SER A 56 6.32 7.78 -6.36
N VAL A 57 7.31 7.01 -6.80
CA VAL A 57 7.08 5.80 -7.61
C VAL A 57 6.36 4.75 -6.78
N PHE A 58 6.79 4.51 -5.55
CA PHE A 58 6.19 3.49 -4.69
C PHE A 58 4.72 3.79 -4.38
N TYR A 59 4.42 4.99 -3.88
CA TYR A 59 3.03 5.35 -3.56
C TYR A 59 2.17 5.57 -4.82
N GLY A 60 2.75 6.06 -5.92
CA GLY A 60 2.06 6.19 -7.20
C GLY A 60 1.70 4.85 -7.84
N ALA A 61 2.53 3.82 -7.63
CA ALA A 61 2.33 2.49 -8.19
C ALA A 61 1.06 1.80 -7.67
N TRP A 62 0.51 2.21 -6.52
CA TRP A 62 -0.73 1.67 -5.97
C TRP A 62 -1.97 1.87 -6.85
N VAL A 63 -1.91 2.79 -7.82
CA VAL A 63 -2.98 2.96 -8.82
C VAL A 63 -2.95 1.86 -9.89
N VAL A 64 -1.82 1.18 -10.08
CA VAL A 64 -1.63 0.22 -11.18
C VAL A 64 -2.45 -1.07 -11.00
N PRO A 65 -2.44 -1.76 -9.85
CA PRO A 65 -3.24 -2.98 -9.67
C PRO A 65 -4.74 -2.80 -9.98
N PRO A 66 -5.45 -1.78 -9.48
CA PRO A 66 -6.86 -1.61 -9.81
C PRO A 66 -7.10 -1.27 -11.30
N LEU A 67 -6.19 -0.53 -11.96
CA LEU A 67 -6.30 -0.31 -13.41
C LEU A 67 -6.13 -1.61 -14.22
N LEU A 68 -5.19 -2.47 -13.80
CA LEU A 68 -4.99 -3.78 -14.41
C LEU A 68 -6.20 -4.70 -14.19
N ALA A 69 -6.83 -4.65 -13.01
CA ALA A 69 -8.06 -5.37 -12.71
C ALA A 69 -9.19 -5.03 -13.70
N LEU A 70 -9.31 -3.75 -14.06
CA LEU A 70 -10.33 -3.25 -14.99
C LEU A 70 -10.07 -3.69 -16.44
N ALA A 71 -8.84 -4.05 -16.80
CA ALA A 71 -8.52 -4.50 -18.15
C ALA A 71 -9.22 -5.83 -18.51
N GLY A 72 -9.56 -6.67 -17.52
CA GLY A 72 -10.35 -7.90 -17.72
C GLY A 72 -9.68 -8.94 -18.63
N ARG A 73 -8.35 -8.92 -18.72
CA ARG A 73 -7.55 -9.87 -19.51
C ARG A 73 -6.76 -10.75 -18.55
N ARG A 74 -6.70 -12.05 -18.81
CA ARG A 74 -5.94 -13.01 -17.99
C ARG A 74 -4.51 -12.56 -17.68
N ALA A 75 -3.79 -12.02 -18.66
CA ALA A 75 -2.44 -11.50 -18.46
C ALA A 75 -2.40 -10.28 -17.53
N ALA A 76 -3.40 -9.39 -17.62
CA ALA A 76 -3.52 -8.24 -16.73
C ALA A 76 -3.90 -8.67 -15.31
N ASP A 77 -4.74 -9.70 -15.14
CA ASP A 77 -5.09 -10.24 -13.82
C ASP A 77 -3.85 -10.82 -13.11
N TRP A 78 -2.99 -11.53 -13.84
CA TRP A 78 -1.70 -11.99 -13.30
C TRP A 78 -0.76 -10.84 -12.95
N ALA A 79 -0.63 -9.85 -13.84
CA ALA A 79 0.19 -8.67 -13.58
C ALA A 79 -0.31 -7.89 -12.35
N MET A 80 -1.62 -7.71 -12.22
CA MET A 80 -2.28 -7.13 -11.05
C MET A 80 -1.91 -7.90 -9.78
N LEU A 81 -2.06 -9.22 -9.80
CA LEU A 81 -1.77 -10.07 -8.64
C LEU A 81 -0.32 -9.95 -8.20
N VAL A 82 0.64 -9.99 -9.14
CA VAL A 82 2.07 -9.90 -8.84
C VAL A 82 2.44 -8.51 -8.34
N LEU A 83 2.02 -7.45 -9.03
CA LEU A 83 2.36 -6.07 -8.67
C LEU A 83 1.68 -5.67 -7.35
N GLY A 84 0.38 -5.92 -7.21
CA GLY A 84 -0.34 -5.64 -5.98
C GLY A 84 0.20 -6.46 -4.81
N GLY A 85 0.52 -7.73 -5.05
CA GLY A 85 1.19 -8.63 -4.10
C GLY A 85 2.51 -8.07 -3.59
N LEU A 86 3.36 -7.62 -4.51
CA LEU A 86 4.65 -7.00 -4.17
C LEU A 86 4.45 -5.71 -3.37
N LEU A 87 3.55 -4.82 -3.81
CA LEU A 87 3.29 -3.53 -3.18
C LEU A 87 2.84 -3.68 -1.72
N PHE A 88 1.82 -4.51 -1.45
CA PHE A 88 1.35 -4.66 -0.06
C PHE A 88 2.37 -5.37 0.81
N THR A 89 3.16 -6.31 0.27
CA THR A 89 4.23 -6.98 1.02
C THR A 89 5.33 -6.01 1.41
N MET A 90 5.79 -5.19 0.46
CA MET A 90 6.80 -4.16 0.72
C MET A 90 6.29 -3.10 1.70
N SER A 91 5.03 -2.67 1.54
CA SER A 91 4.38 -1.74 2.48
C SER A 91 4.34 -2.34 3.89
N THR A 92 3.93 -3.61 4.01
CA THR A 92 3.84 -4.28 5.31
C THR A 92 5.20 -4.36 5.99
N LEU A 93 6.26 -4.72 5.25
CA LEU A 93 7.62 -4.77 5.79
C LEU A 93 8.10 -3.38 6.22
N ALA A 94 7.85 -2.35 5.41
CA ALA A 94 8.19 -0.98 5.73
C ALA A 94 7.44 -0.51 6.99
N GLY A 95 6.11 -0.65 7.03
CA GLY A 95 5.32 -0.18 8.16
C GLY A 95 5.58 -0.93 9.47
N VAL A 96 5.96 -2.22 9.41
CA VAL A 96 6.46 -2.94 10.58
C VAL A 96 7.81 -2.37 11.03
N ALA A 97 8.75 -2.13 10.11
CA ALA A 97 10.05 -1.54 10.45
C ALA A 97 9.89 -0.14 11.05
N ASP A 98 9.03 0.69 10.45
CA ASP A 98 8.73 2.04 10.92
C ASP A 98 8.04 2.01 12.28
N GLY A 99 7.11 1.07 12.51
CA GLY A 99 6.47 0.95 13.82
C GLY A 99 7.38 0.39 14.92
N LEU A 100 8.37 -0.44 14.58
CA LEU A 100 9.42 -0.81 15.53
C LEU A 100 10.31 0.38 15.91
N ARG A 101 10.47 1.35 15.01
CA ARG A 101 11.28 2.56 15.21
C ARG A 101 10.51 3.68 15.92
N ASP A 102 9.28 3.95 15.48
CA ASP A 102 8.51 5.16 15.80
C ASP A 102 7.26 4.86 16.64
N GLY A 103 6.93 3.59 16.88
CA GLY A 103 5.87 3.18 17.81
C GLY A 103 4.90 2.12 17.28
N GLY A 104 4.45 1.25 18.18
CA GLY A 104 3.60 0.09 17.84
C GLY A 104 2.24 0.45 17.24
N HIS A 105 1.75 1.69 17.41
CA HIS A 105 0.52 2.16 16.77
C HIS A 105 0.64 2.18 15.24
N LEU A 106 1.83 2.41 14.69
CA LEU A 106 2.07 2.33 13.25
C LEU A 106 2.04 0.88 12.75
N ILE A 107 2.53 -0.08 13.53
CA ILE A 107 2.41 -1.50 13.19
C ILE A 107 0.93 -1.88 13.09
N GLY A 108 0.14 -1.52 14.10
CA GLY A 108 -1.30 -1.78 14.12
C GLY A 108 -2.02 -1.14 12.93
N LEU A 109 -1.67 0.10 12.58
CA LEU A 109 -2.22 0.81 11.45
C LEU A 109 -1.87 0.15 10.11
N GLU A 110 -0.60 -0.20 9.88
CA GLU A 110 -0.17 -0.85 8.63
C GLU A 110 -0.89 -2.18 8.43
N LEU A 111 -0.93 -3.01 9.47
CA LEU A 111 -1.58 -4.32 9.41
C LEU A 111 -3.08 -4.20 9.11
N LEU A 112 -3.75 -3.22 9.71
CA LEU A 112 -5.18 -3.02 9.56
C LEU A 112 -5.54 -2.35 8.22
N ALA A 113 -4.81 -1.30 7.84
CA ALA A 113 -5.15 -0.47 6.69
C ALA A 113 -4.62 -1.04 5.37
N VAL A 114 -3.47 -1.73 5.39
CA VAL A 114 -2.81 -2.22 4.17
C VAL A 114 -2.77 -3.74 4.12
N THR A 115 -2.17 -4.39 5.12
CA THR A 115 -1.89 -5.83 5.05
C THR A 115 -3.15 -6.67 4.98
N LEU A 116 -4.13 -6.39 5.84
CA LEU A 116 -5.38 -7.14 5.89
C LEU A 116 -6.19 -6.95 4.59
N PRO A 117 -6.48 -5.73 4.11
CA PRO A 117 -7.15 -5.54 2.82
C PRO A 117 -6.35 -6.08 1.62
N GLY A 118 -5.02 -5.93 1.63
CA GLY A 118 -4.14 -6.46 0.60
C GLY A 118 -4.19 -7.98 0.51
N THR A 119 -4.24 -8.66 1.65
CA THR A 119 -4.41 -10.12 1.71
C THR A 119 -5.75 -10.55 1.14
N VAL A 120 -6.83 -9.83 1.46
CA VAL A 120 -8.17 -10.10 0.90
C VAL A 120 -8.17 -9.89 -0.62
N ALA A 121 -7.62 -8.78 -1.11
CA ALA A 121 -7.52 -8.49 -2.53
C ALA A 121 -6.72 -9.55 -3.29
N LEU A 122 -5.61 -10.02 -2.71
CA LEU A 122 -4.79 -11.10 -3.24
C LEU A 122 -5.57 -12.42 -3.32
N LEU A 123 -6.28 -12.80 -2.26
CA LEU A 123 -7.10 -14.01 -2.24
C LEU A 123 -8.24 -13.94 -3.26
N MET A 124 -8.93 -12.80 -3.38
CA MET A 124 -9.98 -12.59 -4.38
C MET A 124 -9.43 -12.71 -5.80
N SER A 125 -8.29 -12.06 -6.07
CA SER A 125 -7.60 -12.10 -7.36
C SER A 125 -7.16 -13.51 -7.74
N TRP A 126 -6.57 -14.24 -6.79
CA TRP A 126 -6.16 -15.64 -7.00
C TRP A 126 -7.34 -16.56 -7.32
N ARG A 127 -8.45 -16.41 -6.58
CA ARG A 127 -9.68 -17.18 -6.83
C ARG A 127 -10.26 -16.86 -8.21
N HIS A 128 -10.24 -15.59 -8.62
CA HIS A 128 -10.70 -15.17 -9.94
C HIS A 128 -9.90 -15.85 -11.05
N ILE A 129 -8.57 -15.76 -11.00
CA ILE A 129 -7.66 -16.33 -12.00
C ILE A 129 -7.80 -17.86 -12.09
N ARG A 130 -7.99 -18.56 -10.97
CA ARG A 130 -8.19 -20.03 -10.99
C ARG A 130 -9.55 -20.45 -11.54
N SER A 131 -10.55 -19.58 -11.51
CA SER A 131 -11.89 -19.86 -12.02
C SER A 131 -12.07 -19.59 -13.52
N HIS A 132 -11.01 -19.11 -14.18
CA HIS A 132 -10.95 -18.72 -15.59
C HIS A 132 -9.80 -19.43 -16.33
#